data_AF-F0FX70-F1
#
_entry.id   AF-F0FX70-F1
#
_cell.length_a   1.000
_cell.length_b   1.000
_cell.length_c   1.000
_cell.angle_alpha   90.00
_cell.angle_beta   90.00
_cell.angle_gamma   90.00
#
_symmetry.space_group_name_H-M   'P 1'
#
loop_
_entity.id
_entity.type
_entity.pdbx_description
1 polymer ?
#
loop_
_entity_poly.entity_id
_entity_poly.type
_entity_poly.pdbx_seq_one_letter_code
_entity_poly.pdbx_strand_id
1 'polypeptide(L)'
;MPFPTRFAIAISLGALTLAGCGGDDNTVSATPAVSVADYVVPRVPSCSPGDTPETALQGQVPAALRQSGFGGFNCNLKRVSQLQGEGASWSAATYTDKQGQTCFYHATMGATPIFNNPAAPPRINPGVPVINLSDPAHPVRVSSLTSTAMIDPWESLRVNVARGILAGDNGLGGAGGPELDLYDIATDCTRPQLLASVPVGTGTDGGVVPGTTPLGHEGGFSPDGLTYYIGSPAAKAYYAIDLTI
;
A
#
# COMPACT_ATOMS: atom_id res chain seq x y z
N MET A 1 -35.33 68.30 -32.12
CA MET A 1 -33.88 68.48 -31.87
C MET A 1 -33.61 68.09 -30.42
N PRO A 2 -32.57 67.34 -30.07
CA PRO A 2 -32.09 66.06 -30.58
C PRO A 2 -32.27 64.90 -29.55
N PHE A 3 -32.10 63.66 -30.04
CA PHE A 3 -31.90 62.37 -29.35
C PHE A 3 -30.47 62.31 -28.70
N PRO A 4 -29.97 61.18 -28.13
CA PRO A 4 -30.27 60.51 -26.85
C PRO A 4 -28.94 60.11 -26.14
N THR A 5 -28.91 58.91 -25.52
CA THR A 5 -27.73 58.08 -25.10
C THR A 5 -27.02 58.51 -23.79
N ARG A 6 -27.13 57.78 -22.67
CA ARG A 6 -26.68 56.40 -22.29
C ARG A 6 -25.24 56.35 -21.75
N PHE A 7 -25.13 55.67 -20.59
CA PHE A 7 -24.00 54.87 -20.07
C PHE A 7 -22.78 55.59 -19.50
N ALA A 8 -22.47 55.31 -18.22
CA ALA A 8 -21.48 54.31 -17.80
C ALA A 8 -20.87 54.70 -16.44
N ILE A 9 -20.97 53.78 -15.48
CA ILE A 9 -20.26 53.85 -14.19
C ILE A 9 -18.81 53.45 -14.45
N ALA A 10 -17.88 54.37 -14.20
CA ALA A 10 -16.44 54.10 -14.17
C ALA A 10 -16.01 53.99 -12.70
N ILE A 11 -15.64 52.78 -12.25
CA ILE A 11 -14.93 52.56 -10.98
C ILE A 11 -13.44 52.55 -11.31
N SER A 12 -12.74 53.52 -10.72
CA SER A 12 -11.32 53.78 -10.89
C SER A 12 -10.45 52.71 -10.21
N LEU A 13 -9.46 52.23 -10.97
CA LEU A 13 -8.34 51.41 -10.50
C LEU A 13 -7.48 52.18 -9.49
N GLY A 14 -7.26 51.61 -8.30
CA GLY A 14 -6.17 51.98 -7.40
C GLY A 14 -5.09 50.90 -7.41
N ALA A 15 -3.99 51.16 -8.11
CA ALA A 15 -2.80 50.31 -8.07
C ALA A 15 -1.97 50.67 -6.83
N LEU A 16 -1.79 49.73 -5.90
CA LEU A 16 -0.78 49.81 -4.84
C LEU A 16 0.44 49.00 -5.29
N THR A 17 1.48 49.70 -5.75
CA THR A 17 2.81 49.13 -5.99
C THR A 17 3.61 49.16 -4.69
N LEU A 18 3.79 48.02 -4.02
CA LEU A 18 4.87 47.86 -3.05
C LEU A 18 6.09 47.27 -3.78
N ALA A 19 7.00 48.16 -4.18
CA ALA A 19 8.35 47.80 -4.57
C ALA A 19 9.19 47.62 -3.29
N GLY A 20 9.45 46.37 -2.90
CA GLY A 20 10.48 46.02 -1.94
C GLY A 20 11.71 45.52 -2.69
N CYS A 21 12.74 46.35 -2.81
CA CYS A 21 14.08 45.96 -3.26
C CYS A 21 14.93 45.56 -2.05
N GLY A 22 15.69 44.46 -2.17
CA GLY A 22 16.89 44.25 -1.35
C GLY A 22 17.10 42.81 -0.87
N GLY A 23 17.84 42.01 -1.65
CA GLY A 23 18.37 40.71 -1.24
C GLY A 23 18.80 39.86 -2.43
N ASP A 24 19.94 40.19 -3.04
CA ASP A 24 20.60 39.38 -4.08
C ASP A 24 21.23 38.10 -3.51
N ASP A 25 21.38 37.13 -4.41
CA ASP A 25 22.17 35.90 -4.33
C ASP A 25 21.69 34.77 -3.41
N ASN A 26 20.63 34.09 -3.88
CA ASN A 26 20.73 32.66 -4.13
C ASN A 26 19.81 32.32 -5.29
N THR A 27 20.41 31.93 -6.41
CA THR A 27 19.73 31.30 -7.53
C THR A 27 18.80 30.22 -6.98
N VAL A 28 17.50 30.50 -6.93
CA VAL A 28 16.50 29.44 -6.85
C VAL A 28 16.70 28.70 -8.16
N SER A 29 17.48 27.62 -8.12
CA SER A 29 17.49 26.64 -9.20
C SER A 29 16.03 26.36 -9.44
N ALA A 30 15.50 26.82 -10.57
CA ALA A 30 14.12 26.55 -10.94
C ALA A 30 13.95 25.06 -10.77
N THR A 31 13.14 24.65 -9.78
CA THR A 31 12.77 23.25 -9.61
C THR A 31 12.40 22.77 -11.01
N PRO A 32 13.01 21.70 -11.54
CA PRO A 32 12.68 21.25 -12.89
C PRO A 32 11.17 21.22 -12.98
N ALA A 33 10.61 22.02 -13.89
CA ALA A 33 9.17 22.06 -14.08
C ALA A 33 8.80 20.69 -14.64
N VAL A 34 8.53 19.74 -13.74
CA VAL A 34 8.08 18.41 -14.14
C VAL A 34 6.70 18.63 -14.75
N SER A 35 6.63 18.45 -16.06
CA SER A 35 5.37 18.61 -16.77
C SER A 35 4.44 17.50 -16.32
N VAL A 36 3.14 17.77 -16.22
CA VAL A 36 2.14 16.69 -16.04
C VAL A 36 2.32 15.61 -17.10
N ALA A 37 2.80 15.98 -18.30
CA ALA A 37 3.12 15.06 -19.38
C ALA A 37 4.17 14.00 -19.01
N ASP A 38 5.10 14.30 -18.09
CA ASP A 38 6.14 13.37 -17.64
C ASP A 38 5.57 12.24 -16.76
N TYR A 39 4.36 12.43 -16.23
CA TYR A 39 3.61 11.44 -15.45
C TYR A 39 2.44 10.81 -16.23
N VAL A 40 2.21 11.21 -17.48
CA VAL A 40 1.18 10.58 -18.31
C VAL A 40 1.67 9.22 -18.75
N VAL A 41 1.04 8.16 -18.24
CA VAL A 41 1.25 6.81 -18.75
C VAL A 41 0.65 6.75 -20.16
N PRO A 42 1.43 6.48 -21.22
CA PRO A 42 0.89 6.39 -22.56
C PRO A 42 -0.14 5.26 -22.65
N ARG A 43 -1.24 5.51 -23.38
CA ARG A 43 -2.20 4.45 -23.67
C ARG A 43 -1.56 3.41 -24.58
N VAL A 44 -1.75 2.14 -24.26
CA VAL A 44 -1.30 1.03 -25.10
C VAL A 44 -1.95 1.15 -26.49
N PRO A 45 -1.17 1.16 -27.59
CA PRO A 45 -1.72 1.39 -28.94
C PRO A 45 -2.67 0.29 -29.42
N SER A 46 -2.41 -0.96 -29.03
CA SER A 46 -3.22 -2.13 -29.39
C SER A 46 -3.08 -3.24 -28.37
N CYS A 47 -4.17 -3.93 -28.09
CA CYS A 47 -4.20 -5.13 -27.25
C CYS A 47 -4.20 -6.39 -28.13
N SER A 48 -3.85 -7.52 -27.53
CA SER A 48 -3.76 -8.80 -28.22
C SER A 48 -5.16 -9.31 -28.58
N PRO A 49 -5.33 -10.09 -29.67
CA PRO A 49 -6.62 -10.67 -30.01
C PRO A 49 -7.21 -11.49 -28.84
N GLY A 50 -8.47 -11.22 -28.50
CA GLY A 50 -9.18 -11.87 -27.40
C GLY A 50 -9.06 -11.16 -26.04
N ASP A 51 -8.27 -10.08 -25.94
CA ASP A 51 -8.24 -9.22 -24.75
C ASP A 51 -9.54 -8.43 -24.58
N THR A 52 -9.84 -8.06 -23.33
CA THR A 52 -10.93 -7.16 -22.94
C THR A 52 -10.36 -5.81 -22.49
N PRO A 53 -10.03 -4.88 -23.41
CA PRO A 53 -9.44 -3.60 -23.06
C PRO A 53 -10.42 -2.66 -22.34
N GLU A 54 -9.88 -1.67 -21.64
CA GLU A 54 -10.66 -0.58 -21.04
C GLU A 54 -11.49 0.16 -22.10
N THR A 55 -12.77 0.36 -21.81
CA THR A 55 -13.74 0.92 -22.77
C THR A 55 -13.92 2.44 -22.66
N ALA A 56 -13.24 3.09 -21.72
CA ALA A 56 -13.38 4.52 -21.45
C ALA A 56 -12.03 5.20 -21.20
N LEU A 57 -11.93 6.13 -20.24
CA LEU A 57 -10.64 6.73 -19.87
C LEU A 57 -9.72 5.67 -19.26
N GLN A 58 -8.40 5.85 -19.41
CA GLN A 58 -7.42 4.95 -18.82
C GLN A 58 -7.58 4.92 -17.28
N GLY A 59 -7.74 3.72 -16.70
CA GLY A 59 -8.02 3.51 -15.28
C GLY A 59 -9.51 3.60 -14.90
N GLN A 60 -10.42 3.83 -15.84
CA GLN A 60 -11.84 3.99 -15.55
C GLN A 60 -12.60 2.66 -15.66
N VAL A 61 -13.44 2.38 -14.65
CA VAL A 61 -14.53 1.38 -14.74
C VAL A 61 -15.88 2.09 -14.91
N PRO A 62 -16.44 2.16 -16.14
CA PRO A 62 -17.74 2.78 -16.40
C PRO A 62 -18.86 2.30 -15.48
N ALA A 63 -19.79 3.21 -15.14
CA ALA A 63 -20.91 2.92 -14.25
C ALA A 63 -21.77 1.73 -14.72
N ALA A 64 -22.01 1.62 -16.02
CA ALA A 64 -22.78 0.52 -16.60
C ALA A 64 -22.13 -0.85 -16.32
N LEU A 65 -20.81 -0.97 -16.43
CA LEU A 65 -20.09 -2.22 -16.15
C LEU A 65 -20.10 -2.57 -14.66
N ARG A 66 -20.09 -1.56 -13.77
CA ARG A 66 -20.23 -1.79 -12.32
C ARG A 66 -21.63 -2.32 -11.98
N GLN A 67 -22.66 -1.81 -12.64
CA GLN A 67 -24.05 -2.23 -12.42
C GLN A 67 -24.36 -3.62 -12.96
N SER A 68 -23.79 -3.99 -14.11
CA SER A 68 -24.04 -5.28 -14.77
C SER A 68 -23.17 -6.43 -14.23
N GLY A 69 -22.20 -6.13 -13.36
CA GLY A 69 -21.15 -7.06 -12.95
C GLY A 69 -19.88 -6.86 -13.78
N PHE A 70 -18.80 -6.43 -13.12
CA PHE A 70 -17.53 -6.14 -13.77
C PHE A 70 -16.63 -7.38 -13.80
N GLY A 71 -16.31 -7.86 -15.00
CA GLY A 71 -15.48 -9.05 -15.21
C GLY A 71 -13.96 -8.81 -15.27
N GLY A 72 -13.51 -7.56 -15.12
CA GLY A 72 -12.11 -7.17 -15.31
C GLY A 72 -11.77 -6.76 -16.73
N PHE A 73 -10.68 -6.02 -16.87
CA PHE A 73 -10.06 -5.67 -18.15
C PHE A 73 -8.68 -6.33 -18.24
N ASN A 74 -8.22 -6.60 -19.46
CA ASN A 74 -6.83 -6.96 -19.73
C ASN A 74 -6.38 -6.38 -21.08
N CYS A 75 -5.08 -6.14 -21.21
CA CYS A 75 -4.45 -5.74 -22.46
C CYS A 75 -2.99 -6.20 -22.46
N ASN A 76 -2.61 -7.07 -23.39
CA ASN A 76 -1.28 -7.67 -23.51
C ASN A 76 -0.78 -8.39 -22.25
N LEU A 77 -1.72 -8.81 -21.40
CA LEU A 77 -1.49 -9.62 -20.20
C LEU A 77 -2.55 -10.71 -20.14
N LYS A 78 -2.15 -11.92 -19.77
CA LYS A 78 -3.04 -13.08 -19.64
C LYS A 78 -2.99 -13.61 -18.22
N ARG A 79 -4.16 -13.92 -17.65
CA ARG A 79 -4.25 -14.63 -16.36
C ARG A 79 -3.67 -16.04 -16.53
N VAL A 80 -2.60 -16.32 -15.79
CA VAL A 80 -1.98 -17.65 -15.74
C VAL A 80 -2.78 -18.57 -14.81
N SER A 81 -3.05 -18.10 -13.58
CA SER A 81 -3.82 -18.83 -12.57
C SER A 81 -4.53 -17.83 -11.64
N GLN A 82 -5.35 -18.35 -10.72
CA GLN A 82 -5.93 -17.57 -9.63
C GLN A 82 -6.21 -18.45 -8.42
N LEU A 83 -6.03 -17.88 -7.23
CA LEU A 83 -6.50 -18.44 -5.97
C LEU A 83 -7.48 -17.44 -5.35
N GLN A 84 -8.70 -17.86 -5.03
CA GLN A 84 -9.80 -16.98 -4.57
C GLN A 84 -10.42 -17.52 -3.26
N GLY A 85 -11.29 -16.72 -2.63
CA GLY A 85 -12.13 -17.13 -1.50
C GLY A 85 -11.93 -16.32 -0.22
N GLU A 86 -10.68 -16.04 0.15
CA GLU A 86 -10.37 -15.37 1.44
C GLU A 86 -10.20 -13.84 1.31
N GLY A 87 -10.34 -13.30 0.09
CA GLY A 87 -10.05 -11.89 -0.22
C GLY A 87 -8.55 -11.58 -0.21
N ALA A 88 -8.23 -10.30 -0.39
CA ALA A 88 -6.90 -9.72 -0.26
C ALA A 88 -7.03 -8.29 0.30
N SER A 89 -5.93 -7.70 0.74
CA SER A 89 -5.87 -6.34 1.27
C SER A 89 -4.73 -5.58 0.59
N TRP A 90 -4.20 -4.55 1.25
CA TRP A 90 -3.42 -3.49 0.64
C TRP A 90 -2.01 -3.87 0.22
N SER A 91 -1.42 -4.87 0.88
CA SER A 91 -0.02 -5.23 0.68
C SER A 91 0.15 -6.70 0.29
N ALA A 92 1.23 -6.96 -0.45
CA ALA A 92 1.66 -8.29 -0.83
C ALA A 92 3.18 -8.37 -0.93
N ALA A 93 3.71 -9.57 -0.75
CA ALA A 93 5.13 -9.85 -0.84
C ALA A 93 5.35 -11.23 -1.48
N THR A 94 6.47 -11.36 -2.18
CA THR A 94 6.94 -12.64 -2.76
C THR A 94 8.35 -12.90 -2.25
N TYR A 95 8.67 -14.18 -2.00
CA TYR A 95 10.02 -14.58 -1.62
C TYR A 95 10.35 -15.94 -2.23
N THR A 96 11.59 -16.10 -2.71
CA THR A 96 12.13 -17.39 -3.14
C THR A 96 13.11 -17.87 -2.09
N ASP A 97 12.85 -19.02 -1.48
CA ASP A 97 13.70 -19.56 -0.41
C ASP A 97 14.95 -20.26 -0.93
N LYS A 98 15.79 -20.73 0.01
CA LYS A 98 17.04 -21.45 -0.29
C LYS A 98 16.81 -22.79 -1.02
N GLN A 99 15.60 -23.32 -1.01
CA GLN A 99 15.22 -24.53 -1.75
C GLN A 99 14.73 -24.21 -3.17
N GLY A 100 14.65 -22.93 -3.54
CA GLY A 100 14.14 -22.48 -4.83
C GLY A 100 12.62 -22.45 -4.92
N GLN A 101 11.92 -22.63 -3.79
CA GLN A 101 10.47 -22.50 -3.75
C GLN A 101 10.09 -21.03 -3.71
N THR A 102 9.12 -20.62 -4.52
CA THR A 102 8.60 -19.25 -4.48
C THR A 102 7.31 -19.23 -3.69
N CYS A 103 7.21 -18.37 -2.70
CA CYS A 103 6.00 -18.14 -1.92
C CYS A 103 5.46 -16.74 -2.10
N PHE A 104 4.14 -16.63 -2.07
CA PHE A 104 3.39 -15.39 -2.11
C PHE A 104 2.62 -15.22 -0.80
N TYR A 105 2.70 -14.02 -0.25
CA TYR A 105 2.00 -13.59 0.94
C TYR A 105 1.24 -12.32 0.60
N HIS A 106 0.04 -12.16 1.14
CA HIS A 106 -0.66 -10.89 1.03
C HIS A 106 -1.43 -10.60 2.31
N ALA A 107 -1.61 -9.32 2.60
CA ALA A 107 -2.45 -8.91 3.70
C ALA A 107 -3.89 -9.39 3.46
N THR A 108 -4.59 -9.66 4.55
CA THR A 108 -6.04 -9.82 4.57
C THR A 108 -6.58 -8.89 5.63
N MET A 109 -7.79 -8.37 5.46
CA MET A 109 -8.37 -7.45 6.45
C MET A 109 -8.92 -8.22 7.62
N GLY A 110 -8.67 -7.89 8.88
CA GLY A 110 -9.21 -8.61 10.04
C GLY A 110 -10.72 -8.46 10.19
N ALA A 111 -11.33 -9.18 11.14
CA ALA A 111 -12.75 -8.93 11.45
C ALA A 111 -12.88 -7.59 12.17
N THR A 112 -13.59 -6.63 11.56
CA THR A 112 -13.82 -5.30 12.13
C THR A 112 -15.23 -4.79 11.82
N PRO A 113 -15.90 -4.10 12.75
CA PRO A 113 -17.20 -3.49 12.48
C PRO A 113 -17.18 -2.42 11.38
N ILE A 114 -16.01 -1.79 11.14
CA ILE A 114 -15.85 -0.69 10.18
C ILE A 114 -15.90 -1.21 8.74
N PHE A 115 -15.32 -2.38 8.50
CA PHE A 115 -15.21 -2.99 7.17
C PHE A 115 -15.89 -4.34 7.15
N ASN A 116 -17.23 -4.32 7.21
CA ASN A 116 -18.05 -5.51 7.14
C ASN A 116 -18.85 -5.53 5.83
N ASN A 117 -18.68 -6.59 5.03
CA ASN A 117 -19.55 -6.88 3.90
C ASN A 117 -20.45 -8.08 4.24
N PRO A 118 -21.71 -7.86 4.65
CA PRO A 118 -22.60 -8.95 5.05
C PRO A 118 -22.97 -9.90 3.90
N ALA A 119 -22.72 -9.51 2.64
CA ALA A 119 -22.93 -10.36 1.48
C ALA A 119 -21.72 -11.25 1.15
N ALA A 120 -20.54 -10.99 1.75
CA ALA A 120 -19.37 -11.83 1.56
C ALA A 120 -19.49 -13.10 2.43
N PRO A 121 -19.11 -14.28 1.91
CA PRO A 121 -18.98 -15.48 2.74
C PRO A 121 -18.00 -15.24 3.89
N PRO A 122 -18.22 -15.86 5.06
CA PRO A 122 -17.22 -15.86 6.12
C PRO A 122 -15.91 -16.45 5.62
N ARG A 123 -14.80 -15.86 6.05
CA ARG A 123 -13.47 -16.42 5.80
C ARG A 123 -13.29 -17.72 6.57
N ILE A 124 -12.66 -18.68 5.93
CA ILE A 124 -12.39 -20.00 6.50
C ILE A 124 -10.95 -20.05 7.03
N ASN A 125 -10.05 -19.29 6.40
CA ASN A 125 -8.62 -19.24 6.72
C ASN A 125 -8.18 -17.78 6.93
N PRO A 126 -8.44 -17.18 8.11
CA PRO A 126 -8.09 -15.78 8.38
C PRO A 126 -6.56 -15.57 8.42
N GLY A 127 -6.15 -14.30 8.30
CA GLY A 127 -4.74 -13.89 8.36
C GLY A 127 -4.00 -14.02 7.03
N VAL A 128 -2.72 -13.64 7.04
CA VAL A 128 -1.84 -13.66 5.86
C VAL A 128 -1.71 -15.09 5.35
N PRO A 129 -2.15 -15.41 4.13
CA PRO A 129 -1.98 -16.75 3.61
C PRO A 129 -0.54 -16.98 3.16
N VAL A 130 -0.09 -18.20 3.40
CA VAL A 130 1.14 -18.72 2.81
C VAL A 130 0.75 -19.48 1.55
N ILE A 131 1.15 -18.97 0.39
CA ILE A 131 0.83 -19.55 -0.91
C ILE A 131 2.12 -20.03 -1.56
N ASN A 132 2.23 -21.33 -1.82
CA ASN A 132 3.28 -21.86 -2.68
C ASN A 132 2.96 -21.49 -4.13
N LEU A 133 3.85 -20.68 -4.73
CA LEU A 133 3.80 -20.16 -6.09
C LEU A 133 4.99 -20.69 -6.94
N SER A 134 5.60 -21.80 -6.54
CA SER A 134 6.72 -22.40 -7.27
C SER A 134 6.30 -22.88 -8.68
N ASP A 135 5.05 -23.32 -8.82
CA ASP A 135 4.37 -23.46 -10.10
C ASP A 135 3.32 -22.34 -10.24
N PRO A 136 3.58 -21.29 -11.04
CA PRO A 136 2.66 -20.17 -11.18
C PRO A 136 1.36 -20.54 -11.90
N ALA A 137 1.27 -21.70 -12.58
CA ALA A 137 0.03 -22.21 -13.14
C ALA A 137 -0.87 -22.89 -12.11
N HIS A 138 -0.29 -23.35 -10.99
CA HIS A 138 -0.99 -24.10 -9.95
C HIS A 138 -0.63 -23.60 -8.54
N PRO A 139 -0.98 -22.35 -8.17
CA PRO A 139 -0.73 -21.83 -6.83
C PRO A 139 -1.51 -22.62 -5.78
N VAL A 140 -0.86 -22.94 -4.66
CA VAL A 140 -1.47 -23.71 -3.56
C VAL A 140 -1.33 -22.95 -2.25
N ARG A 141 -2.46 -22.63 -1.60
CA ARG A 141 -2.43 -22.20 -0.19
C ARG A 141 -2.02 -23.38 0.68
N VAL A 142 -0.98 -23.21 1.47
CA VAL A 142 -0.46 -24.24 2.38
C VAL A 142 -0.88 -24.00 3.82
N SER A 143 -0.99 -22.73 4.25
CA SER A 143 -1.37 -22.34 5.61
C SER A 143 -1.77 -20.85 5.66
N SER A 144 -2.07 -20.35 6.87
CA SER A 144 -2.22 -18.91 7.16
C SER A 144 -1.44 -18.54 8.41
N LEU A 145 -0.84 -17.36 8.41
CA LEU A 145 -0.21 -16.73 9.57
C LEU A 145 -1.26 -15.94 10.34
N THR A 146 -1.45 -16.28 11.61
CA THR A 146 -2.54 -15.74 12.45
C THR A 146 -2.03 -15.18 13.77
N SER A 147 -0.74 -14.85 13.86
CA SER A 147 -0.22 -14.04 14.96
C SER A 147 -0.85 -12.65 14.95
N THR A 148 -0.69 -11.90 16.04
CA THR A 148 -1.47 -10.69 16.32
C THR A 148 -1.47 -9.69 15.17
N ALA A 149 -0.31 -9.36 14.60
CA ALA A 149 -0.20 -8.47 13.45
C ALA A 149 -0.59 -9.15 12.14
N MET A 150 -0.34 -10.46 11.97
CA MET A 150 -0.63 -11.18 10.73
C MET A 150 -2.12 -11.46 10.48
N ILE A 151 -3.00 -11.25 11.48
CA ILE A 151 -4.45 -11.25 11.25
C ILE A 151 -4.87 -10.14 10.27
N ASP A 152 -4.26 -8.95 10.40
CA ASP A 152 -4.51 -7.78 9.57
C ASP A 152 -3.31 -6.84 9.56
N PRO A 153 -2.27 -7.14 8.75
CA PRO A 153 -1.10 -6.28 8.66
C PRO A 153 -1.35 -5.08 7.74
N TRP A 154 -2.58 -4.89 7.22
CA TRP A 154 -2.94 -3.74 6.40
C TRP A 154 -1.92 -3.45 5.27
N GLU A 155 -1.29 -2.28 5.27
CA GLU A 155 -0.28 -1.86 4.30
C GLU A 155 1.14 -2.27 4.69
N SER A 156 1.34 -2.86 5.88
CA SER A 156 2.67 -3.04 6.48
C SER A 156 3.37 -4.35 6.11
N LEU A 157 2.69 -5.36 5.58
CA LEU A 157 3.32 -6.65 5.25
C LEU A 157 4.49 -6.50 4.25
N ARG A 158 5.71 -6.81 4.67
CA ARG A 158 6.92 -6.70 3.84
C ARG A 158 7.84 -7.91 4.02
N VAL A 159 8.62 -8.19 2.98
CA VAL A 159 9.74 -9.14 3.02
C VAL A 159 11.05 -8.36 2.90
N ASN A 160 12.06 -8.72 3.70
CA ASN A 160 13.44 -8.39 3.40
C ASN A 160 14.11 -9.61 2.75
N VAL A 161 14.42 -9.49 1.46
CA VAL A 161 14.97 -10.61 0.67
C VAL A 161 16.37 -11.00 1.13
N ALA A 162 17.21 -10.05 1.53
CA ALA A 162 18.59 -10.31 1.91
C ALA A 162 18.68 -11.13 3.22
N ARG A 163 17.81 -10.84 4.19
CA ARG A 163 17.72 -11.59 5.46
C ARG A 163 16.78 -12.79 5.40
N GLY A 164 15.91 -12.87 4.40
CA GLY A 164 14.91 -13.92 4.29
C GLY A 164 13.89 -13.87 5.43
N ILE A 165 13.43 -12.67 5.76
CA ILE A 165 12.45 -12.43 6.84
C ILE A 165 11.19 -11.73 6.30
N LEU A 166 10.06 -12.05 6.91
CA LEU A 166 8.75 -11.44 6.67
C LEU A 166 8.32 -10.72 7.95
N ALA A 167 7.83 -9.49 7.84
CA ALA A 167 7.28 -8.76 8.98
C ALA A 167 6.02 -7.99 8.61
N GLY A 168 5.26 -7.66 9.65
CA GLY A 168 4.06 -6.83 9.59
C GLY A 168 3.76 -6.29 10.97
N ASP A 169 3.25 -5.07 11.03
CA ASP A 169 2.68 -4.49 12.24
C ASP A 169 1.17 -4.71 12.32
N ASN A 170 0.60 -4.54 13.51
CA ASN A 170 -0.83 -4.70 13.72
C ASN A 170 -1.58 -3.50 13.14
N GLY A 171 -1.98 -3.63 11.88
CA GLY A 171 -2.74 -2.64 11.12
C GLY A 171 -4.26 -2.81 11.21
N LEU A 172 -4.78 -3.59 12.16
CA LEU A 172 -6.20 -3.96 12.24
C LEU A 172 -7.14 -2.78 11.98
N GLY A 173 -7.88 -2.83 10.87
CA GLY A 173 -8.83 -1.79 10.49
C GLY A 173 -8.21 -0.41 10.16
N GLY A 174 -6.92 -0.37 9.83
CA GLY A 174 -6.17 0.84 9.47
C GLY A 174 -5.64 1.65 10.65
N ALA A 175 -5.75 1.17 11.88
CA ALA A 175 -5.11 1.77 13.05
C ALA A 175 -5.14 0.75 14.20
N GLY A 176 -4.38 -0.33 14.06
CA GLY A 176 -4.35 -1.38 15.06
C GLY A 176 -3.46 -1.02 16.25
N GLY A 177 -2.82 -2.04 16.83
CA GLY A 177 -2.01 -1.90 18.04
C GLY A 177 -0.51 -1.69 17.77
N PRO A 178 0.28 -1.70 18.85
CA PRO A 178 1.74 -1.56 18.79
C PRO A 178 2.46 -2.87 18.46
N GLU A 179 1.77 -3.94 18.09
CA GLU A 179 2.41 -5.25 17.89
C GLU A 179 3.14 -5.33 16.55
N LEU A 180 4.31 -5.98 16.58
CA LEU A 180 5.09 -6.40 15.43
C LEU A 180 5.21 -7.92 15.44
N ASP A 181 4.95 -8.54 14.28
CA ASP A 181 5.29 -9.93 14.06
C ASP A 181 6.45 -10.05 13.06
N LEU A 182 7.41 -10.93 13.37
CA LEU A 182 8.59 -11.21 12.56
C LEU A 182 8.72 -12.72 12.34
N TYR A 183 8.97 -13.12 11.10
CA TYR A 183 9.10 -14.51 10.68
C TYR A 183 10.39 -14.75 9.90
N ASP A 184 11.06 -15.88 10.15
CA ASP A 184 12.04 -16.45 9.22
C ASP A 184 11.29 -17.19 8.12
N ILE A 185 11.65 -16.89 6.88
CA ILE A 185 11.13 -17.56 5.67
C ILE A 185 12.27 -18.09 4.80
N ALA A 186 13.52 -17.96 5.24
CA ALA A 186 14.70 -18.19 4.43
C ALA A 186 14.90 -19.65 4.06
N THR A 187 14.58 -20.56 4.99
CA THR A 187 14.83 -21.99 4.82
C THR A 187 13.71 -22.69 4.06
N ASP A 188 12.47 -22.41 4.41
CA ASP A 188 11.26 -22.99 3.82
C ASP A 188 10.14 -21.94 3.88
N CYS A 189 9.89 -21.26 2.76
CA CYS A 189 8.90 -20.18 2.72
C CYS A 189 7.46 -20.71 2.88
N THR A 190 7.24 -22.01 2.68
CA THR A 190 5.92 -22.64 2.88
C THR A 190 5.62 -22.93 4.35
N ARG A 191 6.64 -22.83 5.22
CA ARG A 191 6.52 -22.94 6.68
C ARG A 191 7.27 -21.82 7.40
N PRO A 192 6.78 -20.56 7.32
CA PRO A 192 7.36 -19.45 8.06
C PRO A 192 7.49 -19.74 9.55
N GLN A 193 8.66 -19.48 10.13
CA GLN A 193 8.92 -19.67 11.55
C GLN A 193 8.76 -18.35 12.30
N LEU A 194 7.84 -18.31 13.27
CA LEU A 194 7.64 -17.10 14.09
C LEU A 194 8.89 -16.86 14.95
N LEU A 195 9.53 -15.72 14.75
CA LEU A 195 10.69 -15.26 15.51
C LEU A 195 10.27 -14.36 16.68
N ALA A 196 9.32 -13.45 16.43
CA ALA A 196 8.79 -12.54 17.43
C ALA A 196 7.33 -12.19 17.14
N SER A 197 6.54 -12.04 18.20
CA SER A 197 5.19 -11.45 18.19
C SER A 197 5.05 -10.65 19.47
N VAL A 198 5.34 -9.35 19.40
CA VAL A 198 5.53 -8.51 20.60
C VAL A 198 4.97 -7.11 20.41
N PRO A 199 4.39 -6.49 21.47
CA PRO A 199 4.14 -5.06 21.47
C PRO A 199 5.45 -4.29 21.55
N VAL A 200 5.61 -3.26 20.72
CA VAL A 200 6.80 -2.39 20.70
C VAL A 200 6.54 -1.06 21.42
N GLY A 201 7.61 -0.36 21.82
CA GLY A 201 7.49 0.92 22.52
C GLY A 201 7.00 0.80 23.97
N THR A 202 7.06 -0.38 24.58
CA THR A 202 6.67 -0.62 25.97
C THR A 202 7.82 -0.37 26.96
N GLY A 203 9.07 -0.36 26.48
CA GLY A 203 10.28 -0.29 27.29
C GLY A 203 10.63 -1.57 28.05
N THR A 204 9.82 -2.63 27.92
CA THR A 204 10.05 -3.90 28.63
C THR A 204 11.22 -4.70 28.06
N ASP A 205 11.60 -4.42 26.83
CA ASP A 205 12.72 -4.99 26.07
C ASP A 205 14.00 -4.15 26.17
N GLY A 206 14.01 -3.12 27.03
CA GLY A 206 15.11 -2.14 27.10
C GLY A 206 15.04 -1.05 26.02
N GLY A 207 14.01 -1.06 25.18
CA GLY A 207 13.73 -0.04 24.19
C GLY A 207 13.18 1.26 24.77
N VAL A 208 12.89 2.22 23.88
CA VAL A 208 12.34 3.53 24.24
C VAL A 208 10.82 3.43 24.40
N VAL A 209 10.27 4.08 25.43
CA VAL A 209 8.83 4.34 25.54
C VAL A 209 8.52 5.66 24.84
N PRO A 210 7.92 5.66 23.63
CA PRO A 210 7.59 6.90 22.94
C PRO A 210 6.47 7.65 23.65
N GLY A 211 6.40 8.98 23.43
CA GLY A 211 5.33 9.81 24.00
C GLY A 211 3.94 9.48 23.46
N THR A 212 3.87 8.78 22.32
CA THR A 212 2.64 8.26 21.70
C THR A 212 2.83 6.79 21.39
N THR A 213 1.83 5.97 21.73
CA THR A 213 1.84 4.54 21.42
C THR A 213 1.93 4.31 19.91
N PRO A 214 2.80 3.40 19.44
CA PRO A 214 2.79 2.97 18.04
C PRO A 214 1.43 2.38 17.65
N LEU A 215 0.92 2.79 16.49
CA LEU A 215 -0.31 2.25 15.92
C LEU A 215 0.01 1.74 14.51
N GLY A 216 -0.06 0.44 14.29
CA GLY A 216 0.25 -0.16 12.98
C GLY A 216 -0.68 0.35 11.88
N HIS A 217 -0.13 0.50 10.67
CA HIS A 217 -0.84 0.88 9.44
C HIS A 217 0.00 0.50 8.22
N GLU A 218 1.17 1.13 8.11
CA GLU A 218 2.15 0.94 7.03
C GLU A 218 3.47 0.46 7.64
N GLY A 219 4.33 -0.14 6.83
CA GLY A 219 5.63 -0.56 7.32
C GLY A 219 6.64 -0.88 6.22
N GLY A 220 7.90 -0.96 6.65
CA GLY A 220 9.03 -1.13 5.75
C GLY A 220 10.30 -1.53 6.49
N PHE A 221 11.13 -2.32 5.84
CA PHE A 221 12.48 -2.61 6.33
C PHE A 221 13.48 -1.52 5.88
N SER A 222 14.49 -1.28 6.70
CA SER A 222 15.76 -0.75 6.21
C SER A 222 16.34 -1.68 5.13
N PRO A 223 17.19 -1.17 4.21
CA PRO A 223 17.78 -2.01 3.16
C PRO A 223 18.55 -3.24 3.67
N ASP A 224 19.23 -3.13 4.82
CA ASP A 224 19.95 -4.22 5.48
C ASP A 224 19.03 -5.19 6.25
N GLY A 225 17.75 -4.85 6.44
CA GLY A 225 16.78 -5.64 7.17
C GLY A 225 17.00 -5.68 8.69
N LEU A 226 17.88 -4.83 9.23
CA LEU A 226 18.14 -4.74 10.67
C LEU A 226 17.18 -3.80 11.40
N THR A 227 16.38 -3.02 10.67
CA THR A 227 15.36 -2.16 11.25
C THR A 227 14.05 -2.37 10.51
N TYR A 228 12.97 -2.45 11.25
CA TYR A 228 11.62 -2.30 10.71
C TYR A 228 11.05 -0.95 11.17
N TYR A 229 10.37 -0.26 10.27
CA TYR A 229 9.72 1.00 10.56
C TYR A 229 8.21 0.78 10.58
N ILE A 230 7.56 1.07 11.71
CA ILE A 230 6.10 1.18 11.79
C ILE A 230 5.74 2.60 11.36
N GLY A 231 4.92 2.72 10.33
CA GLY A 231 4.29 3.96 9.90
C GLY A 231 2.94 4.13 10.59
N SER A 232 2.84 5.13 11.47
CA SER A 232 1.64 5.43 12.23
C SER A 232 1.06 6.78 11.80
N PRO A 233 0.28 6.85 10.71
CA PRO A 233 -0.26 8.12 10.22
C PRO A 233 -1.16 8.81 11.25
N ALA A 234 -1.93 8.05 12.05
CA ALA A 234 -2.74 8.58 13.14
C ALA A 234 -1.89 9.25 14.24
N ALA A 235 -0.71 8.71 14.53
CA ALA A 235 0.25 9.28 15.48
C ALA A 235 1.19 10.31 14.83
N LYS A 236 1.14 10.48 13.49
CA LYS A 236 2.04 11.33 12.70
C LYS A 236 3.52 11.04 12.95
N ALA A 237 3.86 9.76 13.09
CA ALA A 237 5.20 9.31 13.44
C ALA A 237 5.57 8.02 12.72
N TYR A 238 6.89 7.82 12.59
CA TYR A 238 7.49 6.53 12.27
C TYR A 238 8.28 6.02 13.48
N TYR A 239 8.14 4.75 13.81
CA TYR A 239 8.86 4.11 14.90
C TYR A 239 9.86 3.11 14.32
N ALA A 240 11.13 3.28 14.65
CA ALA A 240 12.18 2.35 14.25
C ALA A 240 12.31 1.25 15.30
N ILE A 241 12.24 -0.01 14.86
CA ILE A 241 12.39 -1.20 15.70
C ILE A 241 13.64 -1.94 15.23
N ASP A 242 14.57 -2.13 16.16
CA ASP A 242 15.77 -2.94 15.93
C ASP A 242 15.40 -4.42 15.83
N LEU A 243 15.86 -5.07 14.77
CA LEU A 243 15.64 -6.49 14.47
C LEU A 243 16.94 -7.31 14.54
N THR A 244 17.98 -6.81 15.21
CA THR A 244 19.15 -7.62 15.54
C THR A 244 18.76 -8.66 16.58
N ILE A 245 18.63 -9.91 16.11
CA ILE A 245 18.41 -11.11 16.90
C ILE A 245 19.52 -12.12 16.61
#